data_AF-A0A962XDW1-F1
#
_entry.id   AF-A0A962XDW1-F1
#
_cell.length_a   1.000
_cell.length_b   1.000
_cell.length_c   1.000
_cell.angle_alpha   90.00
_cell.angle_beta   90.00
_cell.angle_gamma   90.00
#
_symmetry.space_group_name_H-M   'P 1'
#
loop_
_entity.id
_entity.type
_entity.pdbx_description
1 polymer ?
#
loop_
_entity_poly.entity_id
_entity_poly.type
_entity_poly.pdbx_seq_one_letter_code
_entity_poly.pdbx_strand_id
1 'polypeptide(L)' 'MAADLKHRHVERVTVRASHSSVPTNEKSGFVVTGPPGELQAIQGLNYVPMELICDS' A
#
# COMPACT_ATOMS: atom_id res chain seq x y z
N MET A 1 32.41 7.13 5.60
CA MET A 1 31.26 7.75 6.31
C MET A 1 30.04 6.90 6.00
N ALA A 2 29.66 6.00 6.92
CA ALA A 2 28.39 5.29 6.81
C ALA A 2 27.31 6.25 7.31
N ALA A 3 26.35 6.60 6.46
CA ALA A 3 25.21 7.41 6.88
C ALA A 3 24.47 6.66 7.99
N ASP A 4 24.22 7.34 9.11
CA ASP A 4 23.36 6.89 10.20
C ASP A 4 21.94 6.73 9.66
N LEU A 5 21.68 5.57 9.05
CA LEU A 5 20.33 5.12 8.70
C LEU A 5 19.64 4.77 10.00
N LYS A 6 19.17 5.78 10.75
CA LYS A 6 18.16 5.56 11.78
C LYS A 6 16.99 4.89 11.09
N HIS A 7 16.86 3.57 11.27
CA HIS A 7 15.76 2.81 10.68
C HIS A 7 14.48 3.43 11.22
N ARG A 8 13.74 4.16 10.36
CA ARG A 8 12.44 4.70 10.73
C ARG A 8 11.56 3.49 10.98
N HIS A 9 11.15 3.30 12.23
CA HIS A 9 10.13 2.32 12.56
C HIS A 9 8.84 2.74 11.85
N VAL A 10 8.30 1.85 11.02
CA VAL A 10 7.06 2.07 10.29
C VAL A 10 6.07 1.03 10.77
N GLU A 11 5.12 1.46 11.60
CA GLU A 11 4.07 0.59 12.15
C GLU A 11 3.01 0.22 11.09
N ARG A 12 2.78 1.11 10.13
CA ARG A 12 1.73 0.96 9.13
C ARG A 12 2.10 1.60 7.81
N VAL A 13 1.82 0.90 6.73
CA VAL A 13 2.01 1.37 5.35
C VAL A 13 0.69 1.31 4.62
N THR A 14 0.18 2.46 4.16
CA THR A 14 -1.02 2.52 3.31
C THR A 14 -0.60 2.74 1.86
N VAL A 15 -1.14 1.93 0.95
CA VAL A 15 -0.89 2.01 -0.50
C VAL A 15 -2.21 2.07 -1.27
N ARG A 16 -2.16 2.70 -2.45
CA ARG A 16 -3.23 2.61 -3.45
C ARG A 16 -2.79 1.62 -4.51
N ALA A 17 -3.32 0.42 -4.47
CA ALA A 17 -3.00 -0.62 -5.44
C ALA A 17 -3.91 -0.50 -6.66
N SER A 18 -3.40 -0.77 -7.86
CA SER A 18 -4.31 -1.07 -8.98
C SER A 18 -5.11 -2.33 -8.66
N HIS A 19 -6.35 -2.42 -9.14
CA HIS A 19 -7.18 -3.60 -8.90
C HIS A 19 -6.49 -4.91 -9.34
N SER A 20 -5.76 -4.90 -10.45
CA SER A 20 -4.98 -6.05 -10.94
C SER A 20 -3.81 -6.45 -10.04
N SER A 21 -3.29 -5.54 -9.22
CA SER A 21 -2.15 -5.79 -8.34
C SER A 21 -2.56 -6.27 -6.95
N VAL A 22 -3.85 -6.25 -6.61
CA VAL A 22 -4.37 -6.67 -5.28
C VAL A 22 -3.88 -8.07 -4.88
N PRO A 23 -3.97 -9.12 -5.74
CA PRO A 23 -3.55 -10.47 -5.32
C PRO A 23 -2.06 -10.57 -4.99
N THR A 24 -1.22 -9.78 -5.65
CA THR A 24 0.23 -9.73 -5.37
C THR A 24 0.53 -9.01 -4.06
N ASN A 25 -0.21 -7.95 -3.76
CA ASN A 25 -0.07 -7.19 -2.52
C ASN A 25 -0.62 -7.99 -1.31
N GLU A 26 -1.70 -8.73 -1.48
CA GLU A 26 -2.23 -9.64 -0.44
C GLU A 26 -1.21 -10.72 -0.07
N LYS A 27 -0.51 -11.31 -1.06
CA LYS A 27 0.61 -12.24 -0.80
C LYS A 27 1.77 -11.60 -0.04
N SER A 28 1.90 -10.28 -0.12
CA SER A 28 2.93 -9.50 0.58
C SER A 28 2.46 -9.02 1.96
N GLY A 29 1.27 -9.44 2.40
CA GLY A 29 0.70 -9.11 3.72
C GLY A 29 -0.18 -7.86 3.75
N PHE A 30 -0.40 -7.20 2.63
CA PHE A 30 -1.32 -6.05 2.58
C PHE A 30 -2.76 -6.51 2.62
N VAL A 31 -3.60 -5.78 3.35
CA VAL A 31 -5.04 -6.05 3.48
C VAL A 31 -5.82 -4.90 2.84
N VAL A 32 -6.89 -5.20 2.10
CA VAL A 32 -7.80 -4.18 1.57
C VAL A 32 -8.53 -3.48 2.71
N THR A 33 -8.51 -2.15 2.74
CA THR A 33 -9.06 -1.37 3.87
C THR A 33 -10.26 -0.51 3.52
N GLY A 34 -10.71 -0.55 2.27
CA GLY A 34 -11.86 0.21 1.83
C GLY A 34 -12.32 -0.17 0.43
N PRO A 35 -13.46 0.38 -0.01
CA PRO A 35 -13.97 0.13 -1.35
C PRO A 35 -12.98 0.62 -2.41
N PRO A 36 -12.99 0.03 -3.62
CA PRO A 36 -12.25 0.57 -4.75
C PRO A 36 -12.66 2.03 -4.97
N GLY A 37 -11.67 2.91 -5.00
CA GLY A 37 -11.88 4.29 -5.38
C GLY A 37 -11.64 4.46 -6.87
N GLU A 38 -12.39 5.37 -7.48
CA GLU A 38 -12.08 5.85 -8.81
C GLU A 38 -11.14 7.05 -8.67
N LEU A 39 -9.91 6.96 -9.18
CA LEU A 39 -9.10 8.17 -9.39
C LEU A 39 -9.65 8.82 -10.67
N GLN A 40 -10.81 9.45 -10.56
CA GLN A 40 -11.59 9.98 -11.69
C GLN A 40 -10.90 11.08 -12.52
N ALA A 41 -9.72 11.57 -12.13
CA ALA A 41 -9.17 12.77 -12.77
C ALA A 41 -8.09 12.53 -13.84
N ILE A 42 -7.43 11.35 -13.91
CA ILE A 42 -6.21 11.27 -14.75
C ILE A 42 -6.20 10.07 -15.72
N GLN A 43 -6.73 8.87 -15.39
CA GLN A 43 -6.51 7.69 -16.26
C GLN A 43 -7.61 6.60 -16.26
N GLY A 44 -8.76 6.77 -15.61
CA GLY A 44 -9.78 5.70 -15.53
C GLY A 44 -9.27 4.45 -14.78
N LEU A 45 -8.27 4.61 -13.92
CA LEU A 45 -7.68 3.53 -13.16
C LEU A 45 -8.45 3.31 -11.85
N ASN A 46 -9.00 2.11 -11.70
CA ASN A 46 -9.60 1.64 -10.46
C ASN A 46 -8.50 1.28 -9.47
N TYR A 47 -8.46 1.99 -8.35
CA TYR A 47 -7.51 1.70 -7.28
C TYR A 47 -8.23 1.13 -6.06
N VAL A 48 -7.54 0.28 -5.31
CA VAL A 48 -8.01 -0.30 -4.06
C VAL A 48 -7.08 0.18 -2.95
N PRO A 49 -7.58 0.86 -1.90
CA PRO A 49 -6.78 1.19 -0.74
C PRO A 49 -6.41 -0.09 0.01
N MET A 50 -5.12 -0.29 0.27
CA MET A 50 -4.60 -1.43 1.01
C MET A 50 -3.61 -0.97 2.07
N GLU A 51 -3.46 -1.77 3.13
CA GLU A 51 -2.55 -1.47 4.23
C GLU A 51 -1.78 -2.69 4.69
N LEU A 52 -0.50 -2.49 5.02
CA LEU A 52 0.34 -3.46 5.71
C LEU A 52 0.56 -2.96 7.14
N ILE A 53 0.25 -3.81 8.12
CA ILE A 53 0.62 -3.60 9.51
C ILE A 53 1.95 -4.32 9.71
N CYS A 54 2.97 -3.59 10.11
CA CYS A 54 4.27 -4.17 10.41
C CYS A 54 4.26 -4.55 11.89
N ASP A 55 4.29 -5.86 12.18
CA ASP A 55 4.50 -6.30 13.55
C ASP A 55 5.91 -5.88 13.99
N SER A 56 5.97 -5.12 15.08
CA SER A 56 7.19 -4.59 15.71
C SER A 56 7.93 -5.64 16.51
#